data_AF-A0A1F1KE04-F1
#
_entry.id   AF-A0A1F1KE04-F1
#
_cell.length_a   1.000
_cell.length_b   1.000
_cell.length_c   1.000
_cell.angle_alpha   90.00
_cell.angle_beta   90.00
_cell.angle_gamma   90.00
#
_symmetry.space_group_name_H-M   'P 1'
#
loop_
_entity.id
_entity.type
_entity.pdbx_description
1 polymer ?
#
loop_
_entity_poly.entity_id
_entity_poly.type
_entity_poly.pdbx_seq_one_letter_code
_entity_poly.pdbx_strand_id
1 'polypeptide(L)'
;MCHEYLEKVYAYLDGEMSDADCRALQAHLESCPPCMAAYQRDARLKELVRRSCACEPAPTELRERIVTYIHTSVTVVRRQA
;
A
#
# COMPACT_ATOMS: atom_id res chain seq x y z
N MET A 1 8.41 -14.13 17.41
CA MET A 1 8.42 -15.35 16.55
C MET A 1 8.34 -14.90 15.10
N CYS A 2 9.08 -15.51 14.17
CA CYS A 2 9.12 -15.08 12.75
C CYS A 2 7.74 -15.04 12.06
N HIS A 3 6.80 -15.87 12.51
CA HIS A 3 5.46 -15.97 11.94
C HIS A 3 4.69 -14.64 11.93
N GLU A 4 4.72 -13.89 13.03
CA GLU A 4 4.04 -12.58 13.14
C GLU A 4 4.53 -11.57 12.10
N TYR A 5 5.82 -11.64 11.75
CA TYR A 5 6.41 -10.76 10.74
C TYR A 5 6.06 -11.20 9.32
N LEU A 6 5.94 -12.50 9.06
CA LEU A 6 5.52 -13.03 7.76
C LEU A 6 4.09 -12.62 7.41
N GLU A 7 3.19 -12.54 8.40
CA GLU A 7 1.82 -12.05 8.19
C GLU A 7 1.78 -10.57 7.80
N LYS A 8 2.78 -9.79 8.21
CA LYS A 8 2.90 -8.35 7.97
C LYS A 8 3.61 -7.99 6.66
N VAL A 9 4.23 -8.95 5.96
CA VAL A 9 5.03 -8.70 4.74
C VAL A 9 4.22 -8.03 3.64
N TYR A 10 2.96 -8.43 3.41
CA TYR A 10 2.14 -7.85 2.35
C TYR A 10 1.76 -6.40 2.65
N ALA A 11 1.25 -6.13 3.86
CA ALA A 11 0.92 -4.78 4.31
C ALA A 11 2.15 -3.85 4.25
N TYR A 12 3.33 -4.36 4.62
CA TYR A 12 4.58 -3.63 4.49
C TYR A 12 4.92 -3.30 3.03
N LEU A 13 4.78 -4.28 2.13
CA LEU A 13 5.02 -4.09 0.70
C LEU A 13 4.00 -3.15 0.03
N ASP A 14 2.78 -3.03 0.56
CA ASP A 14 1.75 -2.10 0.08
C ASP A 14 1.84 -0.70 0.72
N GLY A 15 2.68 -0.53 1.75
CA GLY A 15 2.78 0.74 2.50
C GLY A 15 1.59 0.99 3.43
N GLU A 16 0.88 -0.07 3.85
CA GLU A 16 -0.33 -0.02 4.68
C GLU A 16 -0.04 -0.17 6.17
N MET A 17 1.21 0.06 6.58
CA MET A 17 1.65 -0.11 7.97
C MET A 17 2.03 1.23 8.61
N SER A 18 1.93 1.29 9.94
CA SER A 18 2.43 2.44 10.69
C SER A 18 3.96 2.52 10.61
N ASP A 19 4.52 3.71 10.74
CA ASP A 19 5.97 3.91 10.77
C ASP A 19 6.66 3.09 11.88
N ALA A 20 5.98 2.88 13.00
CA ALA A 20 6.50 2.08 14.10
C ALA A 20 6.61 0.60 13.72
N ASP A 21 5.58 0.06 13.06
CA ASP A 21 5.57 -1.33 12.63
C ASP A 21 6.57 -1.58 11.49
N CYS A 22 6.70 -0.63 10.57
CA CYS A 22 7.71 -0.66 9.51
C CYS A 22 9.13 -0.81 10.09
N ARG A 23 9.48 0.00 11.10
CA ARG A 23 10.79 -0.08 11.77
C ARG A 23 11.00 -1.42 12.47
N ALA A 24 9.97 -1.93 13.15
CA ALA A 24 10.05 -3.22 13.85
C ALA A 24 10.27 -4.39 12.87
N LEU A 25 9.52 -4.42 11.77
CA LEU A 25 9.69 -5.43 10.73
C LEU A 25 11.06 -5.31 10.04
N GLN A 26 11.53 -4.09 9.75
CA GLN A 26 12.84 -3.87 9.16
C GLN A 26 13.96 -4.42 10.06
N ALA A 27 13.94 -4.12 11.35
CA ALA A 27 14.90 -4.65 12.32
C ALA A 27 14.86 -6.20 12.37
N HIS A 28 13.66 -6.80 12.27
CA HIS A 28 13.54 -8.25 12.17
C HIS A 28 14.19 -8.80 10.90
N LEU A 29 13.90 -8.23 9.73
CA LEU A 29 14.46 -8.66 8.45
C LEU A 29 16.00 -8.56 8.42
N GLU A 30 16.57 -7.53 9.04
CA GLU A 30 18.04 -7.35 9.17
C GLU A 30 18.69 -8.44 10.03
N SER A 31 17.99 -8.93 11.06
CA SER A 31 18.48 -9.98 11.97
C SER A 31 18.11 -11.41 11.55
N CYS A 32 17.24 -11.58 10.56
CA CYS A 32 16.61 -12.86 10.24
C CYS A 32 16.71 -13.20 8.73
N PRO A 33 17.80 -13.84 8.28
CA PRO A 33 17.98 -14.27 6.89
C PRO A 33 16.82 -15.06 6.26
N PRO A 34 16.15 -16.00 6.96
CA PRO A 34 15.02 -16.72 6.35
C PRO A 34 13.81 -15.81 6.08
N CYS A 35 13.53 -14.84 6.95
CA CYS A 35 12.46 -13.88 6.72
C CYS A 35 12.83 -12.87 5.63
N MET A 36 14.10 -12.47 5.54
CA MET A 36 14.60 -11.66 4.42
C MET A 36 14.41 -12.39 3.08
N ALA A 37 14.73 -13.68 3.01
CA ALA A 37 14.52 -14.47 1.80
C ALA A 37 13.03 -14.56 1.41
N ALA A 38 12.14 -14.73 2.39
CA ALA A 38 10.69 -14.72 2.16
C ALA A 38 10.20 -13.36 1.64
N TYR A 39 10.60 -12.27 2.30
CA TYR A 39 10.30 -10.90 1.87
C TYR A 39 10.77 -10.64 0.43
N GLN A 40 12.01 -11.00 0.09
CA GLN A 40 12.56 -10.80 -1.25
C GLN A 40 11.81 -11.59 -2.32
N ARG A 41 11.38 -12.81 -2.02
CA ARG A 41 10.55 -13.62 -2.93
C ARG A 41 9.22 -12.91 -3.20
N ASP A 42 8.54 -12.47 -2.15
CA ASP A 42 7.20 -11.87 -2.27
C ASP A 42 7.28 -10.48 -2.93
N ALA A 43 8.34 -9.71 -2.65
CA ALA A 43 8.64 -8.45 -3.34
C ALA A 43 8.85 -8.65 -4.86
N ARG A 44 9.63 -9.67 -5.25
CA ARG A 44 9.83 -10.03 -6.67
C ARG A 44 8.54 -10.48 -7.34
N LEU A 45 7.69 -11.22 -6.63
CA LEU A 45 6.37 -11.62 -7.13
C LEU A 45 5.49 -10.38 -7.39
N LYS A 46 5.42 -9.45 -6.44
CA LYS A 46 4.68 -8.18 -6.62
C LYS A 46 5.19 -7.36 -7.80
N GLU A 47 6.50 -7.25 -7.96
CA GLU A 47 7.10 -6.55 -9.09
C GLU A 47 6.74 -7.22 -10.43
N LEU A 48 6.79 -8.55 -10.49
CA LEU A 48 6.38 -9.30 -11.67
C LEU A 48 4.91 -9.07 -12.01
N VAL A 49 4.02 -9.10 -11.02
CA VAL A 49 2.59 -8.82 -11.20
C VAL A 49 2.40 -7.39 -11.70
N ARG A 50 3.04 -6.40 -11.06
CA ARG A 50 2.95 -5.00 -11.47
C ARG A 50 3.36 -4.79 -12.92
N ARG A 51 4.46 -5.42 -13.36
CA ARG A 51 4.92 -5.32 -14.75
C ARG A 51 3.98 -6.04 -15.74
N SER A 52 3.46 -7.19 -15.35
CA SER A 52 2.58 -8.01 -16.22
C SER A 52 1.16 -7.44 -16.30
N CYS A 53 0.73 -6.75 -15.26
CA CYS A 53 -0.59 -6.13 -15.13
C CYS A 53 -0.50 -4.59 -15.23
N ALA A 54 0.56 -4.06 -15.85
CA ALA A 54 0.63 -2.65 -16.19
C ALA A 54 -0.44 -2.35 -17.25
N CYS A 55 -1.67 -2.13 -16.79
CA CYS A 55 -2.79 -1.72 -17.62
C CYS A 55 -2.50 -0.37 -18.28
N GLU A 56 -3.31 -0.03 -19.29
CA GLU A 56 -3.34 1.33 -19.80
C GLU A 56 -3.52 2.34 -18.66
N PRO A 57 -2.81 3.48 -18.70
CA PRO A 57 -2.94 4.51 -17.69
C PRO A 57 -4.40 4.90 -17.54
N ALA A 58 -4.82 5.17 -16.29
CA ALA A 58 -6.17 5.64 -16.02
C ALA A 58 -6.49 6.88 -16.89
N PRO A 59 -7.69 6.97 -17.50
CA PRO A 59 -8.04 8.10 -18.35
C PRO A 59 -7.86 9.44 -17.63
N THR A 60 -7.35 10.45 -18.33
CA THR A 60 -7.09 11.79 -17.77
C THR A 60 -8.37 12.40 -17.20
N GLU A 61 -9.53 12.16 -17.82
CA GLU A 61 -10.81 12.69 -17.34
C GLU A 61 -11.18 12.13 -15.96
N LEU A 62 -10.81 10.88 -15.66
CA LEU A 62 -11.05 10.29 -14.34
C LEU A 62 -10.22 11.04 -13.27
N ARG A 63 -8.95 11.34 -13.57
CA ARG A 63 -8.08 12.09 -12.65
C ARG A 63 -8.64 13.49 -12.40
N GLU A 64 -9.04 14.20 -13.45
CA GLU A 64 -9.63 15.54 -13.34
C GLU A 64 -10.89 15.56 -12.47
N ARG A 65 -11.78 14.57 -12.66
CA ARG A 65 -12.99 14.40 -11.85
C ARG A 65 -12.66 14.17 -10.37
N ILE A 66 -11.71 13.28 -10.08
CA ILE A 66 -11.30 12.98 -8.69
C ILE A 66 -10.72 14.23 -8.01
N VAL A 67 -9.79 14.92 -8.67
CA VAL A 67 -9.16 16.14 -8.14
C VAL A 67 -10.20 17.22 -7.88
N THR A 68 -11.11 17.45 -8.83
CA THR A 68 -12.21 18.41 -8.67
C THR A 68 -13.07 18.08 -7.45
N TYR A 69 -13.43 16.80 -7.29
CA TYR A 69 -14.24 16.35 -6.15
C TYR A 69 -13.52 16.57 -4.81
N ILE A 70 -12.24 16.23 -4.71
CA ILE A 70 -11.43 16.42 -3.49
C ILE A 70 -11.33 17.91 -3.10
N HIS A 71 -11.27 18.82 -4.07
CA HIS A 71 -11.21 20.26 -3.81
C HIS A 71 -12.57 20.93 -3.64
N THR A 72 -13.67 20.25 -3.94
CA THR A 72 -15.02 20.82 -3.81
C THR A 72 -15.50 20.74 -2.36
N SER A 73 -15.55 21.87 -1.67
CA SER A 73 -16.21 21.96 -0.36
C SER A 73 -17.73 21.93 -0.53
N VAL A 74 -18.38 20.84 -0.10
CA VAL A 74 -19.85 20.73 -0.09
C VAL A 74 -20.40 21.31 1.21
N THR A 75 -21.06 22.46 1.13
CA THR A 75 -21.80 23.03 2.27
C THR A 75 -23.19 22.37 2.34
N VAL A 76 -23.40 21.49 3.31
CA VAL A 76 -24.70 20.84 3.52
C VAL A 76 -25.65 21.83 4.20
N VAL A 77 -26.58 22.40 3.43
CA VAL A 77 -27.66 23.23 3.98
C VAL A 77 -28.81 22.32 4.40
N ARG A 78 -29.01 22.15 5.72
CA ARG A 78 -30.19 21.46 6.24
C ARG A 78 -31.43 22.35 6.04
N ARG A 79 -32.37 21.92 5.20
CA ARG A 79 -33.72 22.49 5.16
C ARG A 79 -34.45 22.07 6.44
N GLN A 80 -34.77 23.01 7.31
CA GLN A 80 -35.76 22.81 8.36
C GLN A 80 -37.15 22.95 7.73
N ALA A 81 -37.99 21.94 7.93
CA ALA A 81 -39.43 22.00 7.78
C ALA A 81 -40.05 22.30 9.15
#